data_AF-A0A5F2HVQ2-F1
#
_entry.id   AF-A0A5F2HVQ2-F1
#
_cell.length_a   1.000
_cell.length_b   1.000
_cell.length_c   1.000
_cell.angle_alpha   90.00
_cell.angle_beta   90.00
_cell.angle_gamma   90.00
#
_symmetry.space_group_name_H-M   'P 1'
#
loop_
_entity.id
_entity.type
_entity.pdbx_description
1 polymer ?
#
loop_
_entity_poly.entity_id
_entity_poly.type
_entity_poly.pdbx_seq_one_letter_code
_entity_poly.pdbx_strand_id
1 'polypeptide(L)'
;GRQLVYAGPLFIHQFSHIWIDFRGIRDAFMRDHGSDYFENSRQATYLQRDYAIRNPKGFAGYDENCWGLTASDGPSPTKRRIRIGGRRFYGYHARGAPFGPD
;
A
#
# COMPACT_ATOMS: atom_id res chain seq x y z
N GLY A 1 -7.41 12.00 -9.54
CA GLY A 1 -6.61 11.01 -8.80
C GLY A 1 -6.38 11.51 -7.39
N ARG A 2 -6.02 10.65 -6.44
CA ARG A 2 -5.62 11.08 -5.08
C ARG A 2 -4.23 11.74 -5.16
N GLN A 3 -4.04 12.89 -4.51
CA GLN A 3 -2.75 13.55 -4.39
C GLN A 3 -2.13 13.15 -3.05
N LEU A 4 -0.98 12.48 -3.08
CA LEU A 4 -0.21 12.07 -1.91
C LEU A 4 1.26 11.90 -2.27
N VAL A 5 2.13 12.00 -1.27
CA VAL A 5 3.49 11.45 -1.32
C VAL A 5 3.37 9.93 -1.39
N TYR A 6 3.62 9.40 -2.57
CA TYR A 6 3.42 7.99 -2.86
C TYR A 6 4.58 7.13 -2.37
N ALA A 7 4.22 6.05 -1.67
CA ALA A 7 5.06 4.88 -1.48
C ALA A 7 4.16 3.65 -1.51
N GLY A 8 4.57 2.61 -2.25
CA GLY A 8 3.70 1.46 -2.55
C GLY A 8 3.30 0.67 -1.31
N PRO A 9 4.25 0.10 -0.55
CA PRO A 9 3.93 -0.64 0.66
C PRO A 9 3.30 0.22 1.75
N LEU A 10 2.16 -0.22 2.28
CA LEU A 10 1.39 0.56 3.26
C LEU A 10 2.16 0.81 4.57
N PHE A 11 3.09 -0.07 4.96
CA PHE A 11 3.86 0.09 6.20
C PHE A 11 4.63 1.42 6.27
N ILE A 12 5.05 1.96 5.12
CA ILE A 12 5.80 3.23 5.03
C ILE A 12 4.96 4.38 5.58
N HIS A 13 3.64 4.31 5.42
CA HIS A 13 2.69 5.30 5.92
C HIS A 13 2.23 5.04 7.35
N GLN A 14 2.71 3.98 8.01
CA GLN A 14 2.23 3.51 9.31
C GLN A 14 3.32 3.50 10.38
N PHE A 15 4.52 2.99 10.08
CA PHE A 15 5.51 2.68 11.11
C PHE A 15 5.92 3.90 11.92
N SER A 16 6.27 5.01 11.26
CA SER A 16 6.71 6.22 11.96
C SER A 16 5.62 6.82 12.87
N HIS A 17 4.34 6.57 12.61
CA HIS A 17 3.23 7.02 13.46
C HIS A 17 3.20 6.38 14.85
N ILE A 18 3.97 5.29 15.06
CA ILE A 18 4.12 4.66 16.38
C ILE A 18 4.83 5.60 17.37
N TRP A 19 5.71 6.47 16.87
CA TRP A 19 6.54 7.35 17.70
C TRP A 19 6.23 8.83 17.52
N ILE A 20 5.67 9.22 16.37
CA ILE A 20 5.45 10.61 16.01
C ILE A 20 3.98 10.80 15.67
N ASP A 21 3.32 11.71 16.39
CA ASP A 21 2.01 12.21 15.98
C ASP A 21 2.19 13.22 14.84
N PHE A 22 1.88 12.78 13.62
CA PHE A 22 2.08 13.57 12.41
C PHE A 22 1.00 14.61 12.12
N ARG A 23 -0.05 14.72 12.96
CA ARG A 23 -1.13 15.69 12.74
C ARG A 23 -0.58 17.12 12.72
N GLY A 24 -0.83 17.83 11.62
CA GLY A 24 -0.33 19.20 11.43
C GLY A 24 1.17 19.34 11.16
N ILE A 25 1.95 18.24 11.16
CA ILE A 25 3.37 18.29 10.78
C ILE A 25 3.48 18.40 9.26
N ARG A 26 4.09 19.49 8.82
CA ARG A 26 4.27 19.83 7.41
C ARG A 26 5.60 20.54 7.19
N ASP A 27 6.44 19.98 6.35
CA ASP A 27 7.63 20.65 5.82
C ASP A 27 7.25 21.60 4.67
N ALA A 28 8.24 22.18 3.97
CA ALA A 28 7.98 23.04 2.82
C ALA A 28 7.19 22.31 1.72
N PHE A 29 7.59 21.07 1.41
CA PHE A 29 6.93 20.27 0.40
C PHE A 29 5.45 20.02 0.72
N MET A 30 5.14 19.57 1.94
CA MET A 30 3.76 19.29 2.35
C MET A 30 2.90 20.56 2.39
N ARG A 31 3.49 21.71 2.78
CA ARG A 31 2.82 23.02 2.70
C ARG A 31 2.43 23.40 1.28
N ASP A 32 3.35 23.24 0.33
CA ASP A 32 3.08 23.54 -1.10
C ASP A 32 1.98 22.65 -1.68
N HIS A 33 1.77 21.47 -1.09
CA HIS A 33 0.74 20.51 -1.48
C HIS A 33 -0.54 20.60 -0.63
N GLY A 34 -0.64 21.59 0.28
CA GLY A 34 -1.82 21.79 1.11
C GLY A 34 -2.18 20.60 2.01
N SER A 35 -1.18 19.82 2.45
CA SER A 35 -1.39 18.59 3.22
C SER A 35 -0.47 18.53 4.45
N ASP A 36 -0.67 17.52 5.28
CA ASP A 36 0.24 17.14 6.36
C ASP A 36 0.54 15.63 6.30
N TYR A 37 1.54 15.16 7.04
CA TYR A 37 1.95 13.76 6.95
C TYR A 37 0.88 12.78 7.49
N PHE A 38 -0.03 13.22 8.35
CA PHE A 38 -1.15 12.41 8.81
C PHE A 38 -2.20 12.22 7.72
N GLU A 39 -2.64 13.31 7.09
CA GLU A 39 -3.59 13.27 5.98
C GLU A 39 -2.98 12.53 4.79
N ASN A 40 -1.67 12.66 4.54
CA ASN A 40 -0.97 11.85 3.54
C ASN A 40 -1.10 10.34 3.80
N SER A 41 -0.82 9.90 5.03
CA SER A 41 -0.96 8.49 5.43
C SER A 41 -2.41 8.00 5.34
N ARG A 42 -3.38 8.85 5.67
CA ARG A 42 -4.80 8.56 5.52
C ARG A 42 -5.18 8.37 4.05
N GLN A 43 -4.71 9.24 3.15
CA GLN A 43 -4.94 9.11 1.72
C GLN A 43 -4.28 7.85 1.13
N ALA A 44 -3.09 7.48 1.59
CA ALA A 44 -2.44 6.23 1.21
C ALA A 44 -3.25 5.00 1.65
N THR A 45 -3.84 5.06 2.85
CA THR A 45 -4.71 4.00 3.39
C THR A 45 -5.99 3.85 2.57
N TYR A 46 -6.64 4.96 2.21
CA TYR A 46 -7.80 4.91 1.31
C TYR A 46 -7.46 4.42 -0.08
N LEU A 47 -6.30 4.80 -0.63
CA LEU A 47 -5.83 4.27 -1.91
C LEU A 47 -5.73 2.74 -1.89
N GLN A 48 -5.19 2.17 -0.82
CA GLN A 48 -5.04 0.73 -0.63
C GLN A 48 -6.39 0.02 -0.56
N ARG A 49 -7.35 0.56 0.19
CA ARG A 49 -8.71 0.03 0.26
C ARG A 49 -9.41 0.10 -1.11
N ASP A 50 -9.35 1.26 -1.78
CA ASP A 50 -9.96 1.44 -3.11
C ASP A 50 -9.33 0.52 -4.18
N TYR A 51 -8.05 0.20 -4.04
CA TYR A 51 -7.37 -0.74 -4.92
C TYR A 51 -7.92 -2.16 -4.75
N ALA A 52 -8.06 -2.62 -3.51
CA ALA A 52 -8.63 -3.94 -3.22
C ALA A 52 -10.09 -4.04 -3.66
N ILE A 53 -10.90 -3.00 -3.46
CA ILE A 53 -12.30 -2.93 -3.93
C ILE A 53 -12.38 -3.03 -5.45
N ARG A 54 -11.55 -2.27 -6.17
CA ARG A 54 -11.54 -2.30 -7.64
C ARG A 54 -10.97 -3.60 -8.19
N ASN A 55 -10.10 -4.26 -7.42
CA ASN A 55 -9.47 -5.53 -7.73
C ASN A 55 -9.08 -5.69 -9.21
N PRO A 56 -8.25 -4.80 -9.77
CA PRO A 56 -8.01 -4.75 -11.22
C PRO A 56 -7.37 -6.03 -11.78
N LYS A 57 -6.81 -6.87 -10.91
CA LYS A 57 -6.22 -8.16 -11.27
C LYS A 57 -7.12 -9.34 -10.91
N GLY A 58 -8.28 -9.14 -10.29
CA GLY A 58 -9.20 -10.21 -9.92
C GLY A 58 -8.57 -11.25 -9.00
N PHE A 59 -7.89 -10.84 -7.92
CA PHE A 59 -7.44 -11.76 -6.88
C PHE A 59 -8.62 -12.17 -6.00
N ALA A 60 -8.72 -13.47 -5.72
CA ALA A 60 -9.75 -13.98 -4.82
C ALA A 60 -9.58 -13.37 -3.42
N GLY A 61 -10.70 -12.94 -2.85
CA GLY A 61 -10.76 -12.36 -1.51
C GLY A 61 -10.40 -10.88 -1.43
N TYR A 62 -9.91 -10.20 -2.47
CA TYR A 62 -9.72 -8.75 -2.40
C TYR A 62 -11.05 -8.04 -2.57
N ASP A 63 -11.43 -7.27 -1.55
CA ASP A 63 -12.67 -6.50 -1.51
C ASP A 63 -12.59 -5.36 -0.45
N GLU A 64 -13.73 -4.80 -0.09
CA GLU A 64 -13.85 -3.73 0.91
C GLU A 64 -13.54 -4.15 2.36
N ASN A 65 -13.62 -5.45 2.64
CA ASN A 65 -13.41 -6.07 3.94
C ASN A 65 -12.06 -6.81 4.05
N CYS A 66 -11.40 -7.07 2.93
CA CYS A 66 -10.09 -7.70 2.86
C CYS A 66 -9.16 -6.92 1.90
N TRP A 67 -8.32 -6.08 2.51
CA TRP A 67 -7.43 -5.14 1.85
C TRP A 67 -6.18 -4.87 2.71
N GLY A 68 -5.23 -4.10 2.16
CA GLY A 68 -4.02 -3.68 2.88
C GLY A 68 -2.76 -4.35 2.37
N LEU A 69 -2.28 -3.91 1.20
CA LEU A 69 -1.08 -4.48 0.58
C LEU A 69 0.18 -3.82 1.13
N THR A 70 1.05 -4.64 1.68
CA THR A 70 2.32 -4.19 2.24
C THR A 70 3.41 -5.25 2.05
N ALA A 71 4.66 -4.88 2.34
CA ALA A 71 5.78 -5.81 2.26
C ALA A 71 5.56 -6.98 3.23
N SER A 72 5.48 -8.20 2.69
CA SER A 72 5.31 -9.41 3.48
C SER A 72 5.85 -10.61 2.71
N ASP A 73 6.01 -11.73 3.42
CA ASP A 73 6.16 -13.02 2.77
C ASP A 73 4.87 -13.35 2.02
N GLY A 74 5.06 -13.90 0.81
CA GLY A 74 3.99 -14.44 -0.02
C GLY A 74 4.00 -15.97 -0.03
N PRO A 75 3.04 -16.59 -0.73
CA PRO A 75 2.82 -18.03 -0.70
C PRO A 75 3.93 -18.85 -1.40
N SER A 76 4.94 -18.21 -1.99
CA SER A 76 6.07 -18.96 -2.54
C SER A 76 7.06 -19.33 -1.42
N PRO A 77 7.29 -20.63 -1.15
CA PRO A 77 8.15 -21.09 -0.06
C PRO A 77 9.65 -20.81 -0.30
N THR A 78 10.02 -20.29 -1.47
CA THR A 78 11.38 -19.83 -1.76
C THR A 78 11.33 -18.39 -2.27
N LYS A 79 12.47 -17.68 -2.28
CA LYS A 79 12.60 -16.38 -2.99
C LYS A 79 12.31 -16.49 -4.51
N ARG A 80 11.98 -17.67 -5.04
CA ARG A 80 11.63 -17.91 -6.43
C ARG A 80 10.15 -17.61 -6.68
N ARG A 81 9.81 -17.36 -7.95
CA ARG A 81 8.44 -17.15 -8.40
C ARG A 81 7.78 -18.49 -8.68
N ILE A 82 6.56 -18.71 -8.20
CA ILE A 82 5.75 -19.90 -8.55
C ILE A 82 4.54 -19.49 -9.40
N ARG A 83 3.98 -20.43 -10.16
CA ARG A 83 2.81 -20.19 -11.01
C ARG A 83 1.68 -21.13 -10.59
N ILE A 84 0.52 -20.57 -10.23
CA ILE A 84 -0.69 -21.33 -9.87
C ILE A 84 -1.85 -20.73 -10.69
N GLY A 85 -2.59 -21.57 -11.41
CA GLY A 85 -3.71 -21.11 -12.25
C GLY A 85 -3.32 -20.06 -13.30
N GLY A 86 -2.11 -20.16 -13.87
CA GLY A 86 -1.58 -19.20 -14.85
C GLY A 86 -1.07 -17.88 -14.26
N ARG A 87 -1.32 -17.60 -12.97
CA ARG A 87 -0.89 -16.39 -12.26
C ARG A 87 0.43 -16.61 -11.53
N ARG A 88 1.25 -15.55 -11.47
CA ARG A 88 2.56 -15.58 -10.79
C ARG A 88 2.41 -15.16 -9.34
N PHE A 89 3.04 -15.92 -8.45
CA PHE A 89 3.17 -15.61 -7.03
C PHE A 89 4.64 -15.46 -6.67
N TYR A 90 4.88 -14.66 -5.64
CA TYR A 90 6.20 -14.26 -5.18
C TYR A 90 6.38 -14.71 -3.74
N GLY A 91 7.63 -14.92 -3.30
CA GLY A 91 7.97 -15.07 -1.89
C GLY A 91 7.90 -13.70 -1.20
N TYR A 92 8.93 -13.34 -0.45
CA TYR A 92 9.05 -11.97 0.05
C TYR A 92 9.01 -10.95 -1.10
N HIS A 93 8.16 -9.93 -0.98
CA HIS A 93 8.10 -8.83 -1.92
C HIS A 93 7.64 -7.54 -1.22
N ALA A 94 8.17 -6.40 -1.63
CA ALA A 94 7.62 -5.09 -1.26
C ALA A 94 6.31 -4.84 -2.02
N ARG A 95 5.22 -5.46 -1.57
CA ARG A 95 3.89 -5.32 -2.20
C ARG A 95 3.30 -3.96 -1.86
N GLY A 96 2.43 -3.47 -2.72
CA GLY A 96 1.82 -2.16 -2.56
C GLY A 96 0.82 -1.84 -3.67
N ALA A 97 -0.10 -0.93 -3.39
CA ALA A 97 -1.03 -0.41 -4.39
C ALA A 97 -0.60 0.99 -4.86
N PRO A 98 -0.90 1.40 -6.10
CA PRO A 98 -1.62 0.63 -7.12
C PRO A 98 -0.69 -0.10 -8.10
N PHE A 99 0.63 0.11 -8.00
CA PHE A 99 1.60 -0.35 -9.00
C PHE A 99 2.35 -1.64 -8.62
N GLY A 100 1.95 -2.30 -7.52
CA GLY A 100 2.56 -3.54 -7.07
C GLY A 100 2.16 -4.78 -7.89
N PRO A 101 2.68 -5.96 -7.50
CA PRO A 101 2.47 -7.20 -8.25
C PRO A 101 1.09 -7.83 -8.04
N ASP A 102 0.41 -7.53 -6.93
CA ASP A 102 -0.94 -7.98 -6.58
C ASP A 102 -2.03 -7.04 -7.07
#